data_AF-A0A8S4QKP6-F1
#
_entry.id   AF-A0A8S4QKP6-F1
#
_cell.length_a   1.000
_cell.length_b   1.000
_cell.length_c   1.000
_cell.angle_alpha   90.00
_cell.angle_beta   90.00
_cell.angle_gamma   90.00
#
_symmetry.space_group_name_H-M   'P 1'
#
loop_
_entity.id
_entity.type
_entity.pdbx_description
1 polymer ?
#
loop_
_entity_poly.entity_id
_entity_poly.type
_entity_poly.pdbx_seq_one_letter_code
_entity_poly.pdbx_strand_id
1 'polypeptide(L)' 'MMVLKNGSTSFDIWKALPIPIYMECFLFNITNVDDILAGKNVTIEVKEMGPYVFREINRK' A
#
# COMPACT_ATOMS: atom_id res chain seq x y z
N MET A 1 1.24 19.59 26.19
CA MET A 1 1.67 18.17 26.17
C MET A 1 0.54 17.35 25.59
N MET A 2 0.81 16.51 24.59
CA MET A 2 -0.21 15.65 23.97
C MET A 2 -0.40 14.40 24.83
N VAL A 3 -1.61 14.16 25.32
CA VAL A 3 -1.90 13.07 26.28
C VAL A 3 -3.11 12.27 25.81
N LEU A 4 -2.98 10.94 25.80
CA LEU A 4 -4.09 10.02 25.53
C LEU A 4 -4.94 9.88 26.79
N LYS A 5 -6.04 10.63 26.84
CA LYS A 5 -7.01 10.64 27.93
C LYS A 5 -8.41 10.78 27.35
N ASN A 6 -9.40 10.10 27.91
CA ASN A 6 -10.80 10.26 27.50
C ASN A 6 -11.19 11.75 27.50
N GLY A 7 -11.76 12.20 26.37
CA GLY A 7 -12.15 13.59 26.14
C GLY A 7 -11.04 14.51 25.62
N SER A 8 -9.82 14.00 25.40
CA SER A 8 -8.77 14.75 24.71
C SER A 8 -8.87 14.57 23.19
N THR A 9 -8.58 15.64 22.44
CA THR A 9 -8.56 15.60 20.96
C THR A 9 -7.61 14.53 20.43
N SER A 10 -6.47 14.32 21.10
CA SER A 10 -5.48 13.31 20.73
C SER A 10 -6.02 11.88 20.86
N PHE A 11 -6.88 11.63 21.84
CA PHE A 11 -7.53 10.34 22.02
C PHE A 11 -8.58 10.09 20.92
N ASP A 12 -9.37 11.10 20.56
CA ASP A 12 -10.38 10.98 19.51
C ASP A 12 -9.74 10.69 18.14
N ILE A 13 -8.65 11.38 17.82
CA ILE A 13 -7.88 11.14 16.58
C ILE A 13 -7.26 9.73 16.56
N TRP A 14 -6.72 9.25 17.69
CA TRP A 14 -6.19 7.89 17.78
C TRP A 14 -7.27 6.83 17.61
N LYS A 15 -8.47 7.07 18.15
CA LYS A 15 -9.60 6.15 18.07
C LYS A 15 -10.19 6.07 16.66
N ALA A 16 -10.36 7.21 16.00
CA ALA A 16 -10.90 7.30 14.65
C ALA A 16 -10.24 8.47 13.90
N LEU A 17 -9.46 8.13 12.88
CA LEU A 17 -8.79 9.13 12.06
C LEU A 17 -9.84 9.96 11.29
N PRO A 18 -9.79 11.30 11.39
CA PRO A 18 -10.76 12.16 10.72
C PRO A 18 -10.48 12.29 9.20
N ILE A 19 -9.30 11.87 8.76
CA ILE A 19 -8.85 11.99 7.36
C ILE A 19 -8.80 10.58 6.74
N PRO A 20 -9.36 10.38 5.53
CA PRO A 20 -9.26 9.10 4.84
C PRO A 20 -7.81 8.84 4.40
N ILE A 21 -7.29 7.68 4.74
CA ILE A 21 -5.98 7.20 4.28
C ILE A 21 -6.17 6.29 3.07
N TYR A 22 -5.32 6.47 2.06
CA TYR A 22 -5.27 5.64 0.87
C TYR A 22 -3.89 5.02 0.72
N MET A 23 -3.86 3.77 0.28
CA MET A 23 -2.64 3.05 -0.09
C MET A 23 -2.67 2.78 -1.58
N GLU A 24 -1.61 3.18 -2.28
CA GLU A 24 -1.42 2.92 -3.70
C GLU A 24 -0.41 1.79 -3.88
N CYS A 25 -0.84 0.72 -4.55
CA CYS A 25 0.04 -0.41 -4.87
C CYS A 25 0.41 -0.38 -6.35
N PHE A 26 1.71 -0.48 -6.63
CA PHE A 26 2.28 -0.64 -7.98
C PHE A 26 2.89 -2.03 -8.08
N LEU A 27 2.49 -2.78 -9.10
CA LEU A 27 2.95 -4.13 -9.37
C LEU A 27 3.85 -4.12 -10.61
N PHE A 28 4.93 -4.90 -10.59
CA PHE A 28 5.76 -5.10 -11.76
C PHE A 28 5.38 -6.43 -12.43
N ASN A 29 4.68 -6.34 -13.56
CA ASN A 29 4.34 -7.50 -14.37
C ASN A 29 5.55 -7.92 -15.21
N ILE A 30 5.96 -9.18 -15.10
CA ILE A 30 7.08 -9.71 -15.89
C ILE A 30 6.55 -10.07 -17.29
N THR A 31 7.13 -9.49 -18.34
CA THR A 31 6.64 -9.67 -19.73
C THR A 31 7.29 -10.84 -20.45
N ASN A 32 8.46 -11.31 -20.01
CA ASN A 32 9.24 -12.38 -20.63
C ASN A 32 9.41 -13.63 -19.74
N VAL A 33 8.34 -14.02 -19.01
CA VAL A 33 8.36 -15.17 -18.09
C VAL A 33 8.77 -16.48 -18.76
N ASP A 34 8.27 -16.75 -19.96
CA ASP A 34 8.53 -18.02 -20.66
C ASP A 34 10.03 -18.23 -20.96
N ASP A 35 10.74 -17.15 -21.33
CA ASP A 35 12.18 -17.21 -21.60
C ASP A 35 13.00 -17.44 -20.34
N ILE A 36 12.57 -16.84 -19.21
CA ILE A 36 13.18 -17.04 -17.90
C ILE A 36 12.99 -18.50 -17.46
N LEU A 37 11.77 -19.04 -17.58
CA LEU A 37 11.45 -20.41 -17.20
C LEU A 37 12.12 -21.45 -18.11
N ALA A 38 12.37 -21.10 -19.39
CA ALA A 38 13.14 -21.91 -20.31
C ALA A 38 14.66 -21.89 -20.04
N GLY A 39 15.13 -21.14 -19.03
CA GLY A 39 16.55 -21.07 -18.66
C GLY A 39 17.42 -20.25 -19.62
N LYS A 40 16.82 -19.39 -20.45
CA LYS A 40 17.58 -18.52 -21.34
C LYS A 40 18.26 -17.42 -20.53
N ASN A 41 19.47 -17.04 -20.92
CA ASN A 41 20.18 -15.90 -20.34
C ASN A 41 19.61 -14.59 -20.90
N VAL A 42 18.44 -14.19 -20.39
CA VAL A 42 17.73 -12.95 -20.77
C VAL A 42 17.61 -12.02 -19.56
N THR A 43 17.60 -10.72 -19.79
CA THR A 43 17.27 -9.73 -18.75
C THR A 43 15.78 -9.79 -18.45
N ILE A 44 15.41 -9.71 -17.18
CA ILE A 44 13.99 -9.66 -16.78
C ILE A 44 13.38 -8.35 -17.28
N GLU A 45 12.35 -8.46 -18.11
CA GLU A 45 11.57 -7.32 -18.57
C GLU A 45 10.34 -7.18 -17.69
N VAL A 46 10.14 -5.98 -17.14
CA VAL A 46 8.99 -5.67 -16.31
C VAL A 46 8.23 -4.48 -16.86
N LYS A 47 6.90 -4.54 -16.70
CA LYS A 47 5.98 -3.44 -16.93
C LYS A 47 5.31 -3.07 -15.62
N GLU A 48 5.44 -1.81 -15.23
CA GLU A 48 4.70 -1.27 -14.08
C GLU A 48 3.20 -1.26 -14.36
N MET A 49 2.42 -1.69 -13.36
CA MET A 49 0.97 -1.79 -13.39
C MET A 49 0.41 -1.17 -12.12
N GLY A 50 -0.45 -0.17 -12.26
CA GLY A 50 -1.05 0.53 -11.12
C GLY A 50 -1.44 1.97 -11.48
N PRO A 51 -1.90 2.75 -10.48
CA PRO A 51 -2.04 2.35 -9.07
C PRO A 51 -3.29 1.49 -8.83
N TYR A 52 -3.15 0.45 -8.01
CA TYR A 52 -4.28 -0.22 -7.37
C TYR A 52 -4.52 0.45 -6.01
N VAL A 53 -5.63 1.17 -5.89
CA VAL A 53 -5.89 2.08 -4.76
C VAL A 53 -6.81 1.41 -3.74
N PHE A 54 -6.36 1.36 -2.49
CA PHE A 54 -7.11 0.85 -1.35
C PHE A 54 -7.38 1.96 -0.34
N ARG A 55 -8.61 2.04 0.17
CA ARG A 55 -8.95 2.92 1.29
C ARG A 55 -8.73 2.17 2.60
N GLU A 56 -7.88 2.71 3.47
CA GLU A 56 -7.66 2.14 4.78
C GLU A 56 -8.80 2.53 5.73
N ILE A 57 -9.42 1.54 6.35
CA ILE A 57 -10.48 1.73 7.34
C ILE A 57 -9.95 1.26 8.70
N ASN A 58 -9.38 2.20 9.45
CA ASN A 58 -8.96 1.95 10.83
C ASN A 58 -10.10 2.31 11.78
N ARG A 59 -10.64 1.29 12.47
CA ARG A 59 -11.49 1.47 13.66
C ARG A 59 -10.86 0.69 14.81
N LYS A 60 -10.58 1.37 15.91
CA LYS A 60 -10.03 0.80 17.15
C LYS A 60 -11.13 0.57 18.18
#